data_AF-A0A7L1JMZ9-F1
#
_entry.id   AF-A0A7L1JMZ9-F1
#
_cell.length_a   1.000
_cell.length_b   1.000
_cell.length_c   1.000
_cell.angle_alpha   90.00
_cell.angle_beta   90.00
_cell.angle_gamma   90.00
#
_symmetry.space_group_name_H-M   'P 1'
#
loop_
_entity.id
_entity.type
_entity.pdbx_description
1 polymer ?
#
loop_
_entity_poly.entity_id
_entity_poly.type
_entity_poly.pdbx_seq_one_letter_code
_entity_poly.pdbx_strand_id
1 'polypeptide(L)'
;KMTSTFLLIGHIVLLIPLLSAEECVICNYFVLVGEPTAISCPIITLPMVHPDYNLTWYKNGSVTPVTVERDARIHQREGLLWFIPAILEDSGLYECHVRRLNHSNQKTIKLTVFKNDNGLCFNGKMKFEQKVTSTNTGKIICPDLDIFKDEDNNQPEVHWYKECKPGFLEDKRLLLAEGENAVWIHNVTVQDRGNYTCHMVYTYMGKKYNVSRTVSLEVKEGPRRPEFIYPKNNTIEVELGSHVVMECNISSGINGLIPFWQVNDEDVDSFDRTYMEQFYEERMPHGLAVSGTKFNISKVKVKDYAHRFFCHFVYGTQQFTAYIKLERPARNIQGYLIGGGVSLVFLVFFTLFVYKIFKIDIVLWYRDSCRPFLGKKVSDGKIYDAYVLYPKNRESCLYSSDIFALKILPEVLERQCGYNLFIFGRDDLPGEGKLSEEKLHSS
;
A
#
# COMPACT_ATOMS: atom_id res chain seq x y z
N LYS A 1 1.51 -26.72 60.59
CA LYS A 1 0.71 -27.92 60.27
C LYS A 1 -0.77 -27.56 60.33
N MET A 2 -1.29 -26.97 59.26
CA MET A 2 -2.72 -26.85 58.96
C MET A 2 -2.78 -27.04 57.46
N THR A 3 -3.29 -28.19 57.03
CA THR A 3 -3.32 -28.58 55.63
C THR A 3 -4.74 -29.02 55.27
N SER A 4 -5.26 -28.35 54.25
CA SER A 4 -5.89 -28.99 53.10
C SER A 4 -7.29 -29.58 53.30
N THR A 5 -8.30 -28.71 53.26
CA THR A 5 -9.62 -29.02 52.72
C THR A 5 -10.13 -27.74 52.06
N PHE A 6 -9.97 -27.60 50.74
CA PHE A 6 -10.71 -26.73 49.81
C PHE A 6 -9.87 -26.54 48.54
N LEU A 7 -9.79 -27.58 47.70
CA LEU A 7 -9.29 -27.50 46.31
C LEU A 7 -9.46 -28.89 45.69
N LEU A 8 -10.64 -29.21 45.15
CA LEU A 8 -10.86 -30.28 44.15
C LEU A 8 -12.35 -30.36 43.74
N ILE A 9 -12.91 -29.26 43.23
CA ILE A 9 -14.13 -29.30 42.39
C ILE A 9 -13.91 -28.43 41.13
N GLY A 10 -12.73 -28.56 40.54
CA GLY A 10 -12.39 -27.90 39.28
C GLY A 10 -11.59 -28.88 38.44
N HIS A 11 -12.05 -29.09 37.20
CA HIS A 11 -11.36 -29.81 36.12
C HIS A 11 -11.44 -31.35 36.13
N ILE A 12 -12.65 -31.87 35.93
CA ILE A 12 -12.83 -33.05 35.06
C ILE A 12 -14.01 -32.78 34.11
N VAL A 13 -13.92 -31.70 33.32
CA VAL A 13 -14.59 -31.68 32.02
C VAL A 13 -13.59 -32.32 31.07
N LEU A 14 -13.62 -33.65 31.03
CA LEU A 14 -12.93 -34.39 29.97
C LEU A 14 -13.60 -33.94 28.67
N LEU A 15 -12.84 -33.20 27.85
CA LEU A 15 -13.11 -33.04 26.43
C LEU A 15 -13.14 -34.44 25.81
N ILE A 16 -14.31 -35.07 25.84
CA ILE A 16 -14.68 -36.06 24.85
C ILE A 16 -14.91 -35.22 23.59
N PRO A 17 -14.14 -35.39 22.50
CA PRO A 17 -14.61 -34.90 21.24
C PRO A 17 -15.89 -35.69 20.96
N LEU A 18 -17.05 -35.02 21.03
CA LEU A 18 -18.22 -35.50 20.33
C LEU A 18 -17.85 -35.46 18.84
N LEU A 19 -17.16 -36.49 18.38
CA LEU A 19 -17.42 -37.04 17.06
C LEU A 19 -18.87 -37.49 17.10
N SER A 20 -19.77 -36.56 16.82
CA SER A 20 -21.09 -36.86 16.32
C SER A 20 -20.89 -37.54 14.96
N ALA A 21 -20.46 -38.81 14.98
CA ALA A 21 -20.92 -39.72 13.96
C ALA A 21 -22.42 -39.78 14.19
N GLU A 22 -23.20 -38.99 13.44
CA GLU A 22 -24.62 -39.30 13.29
C GLU A 22 -24.69 -40.80 13.03
N GLU A 23 -25.32 -41.55 13.93
CA GLU A 23 -25.55 -42.96 13.71
C GLU A 23 -26.40 -43.06 12.44
N CYS A 24 -25.74 -43.34 11.33
CA CYS A 24 -26.41 -43.39 10.05
C CYS A 24 -27.41 -44.54 10.09
N VAL A 25 -28.71 -44.21 10.06
CA VAL A 25 -29.78 -45.21 10.08
C VAL A 25 -29.76 -46.02 8.79
N ILE A 26 -29.46 -45.38 7.66
CA ILE A 26 -29.21 -46.00 6.34
C ILE A 26 -28.04 -45.27 5.68
N CYS A 27 -26.90 -45.95 5.48
CA CYS A 27 -25.75 -45.37 4.79
C CYS A 27 -25.98 -45.34 3.28
N ASN A 28 -25.73 -44.20 2.64
CA ASN A 28 -25.85 -44.07 1.19
C ASN A 28 -24.48 -44.24 0.52
N TYR A 29 -24.41 -45.14 -0.45
CA TYR A 29 -23.25 -45.33 -1.33
C TYR A 29 -23.65 -45.05 -2.76
N PHE A 30 -22.73 -44.46 -3.51
CA PHE A 30 -22.95 -43.99 -4.87
C PHE A 30 -21.86 -44.52 -5.79
N VAL A 31 -22.24 -44.95 -6.98
CA VAL A 31 -21.31 -45.41 -8.03
C VAL A 31 -21.88 -45.08 -9.39
N LEU A 32 -21.02 -44.88 -10.39
CA LEU A 32 -21.44 -44.76 -11.78
C LEU A 32 -21.59 -46.13 -12.44
N VAL A 33 -22.58 -46.24 -13.33
CA VAL A 33 -22.79 -47.45 -14.13
C VAL A 33 -21.53 -47.79 -14.94
N GLY A 34 -21.11 -49.06 -14.89
CA GLY A 34 -19.90 -49.53 -15.57
C GLY A 34 -18.61 -49.38 -14.76
N GLU A 35 -18.63 -48.69 -13.61
CA GLU A 35 -17.48 -48.56 -12.73
C GLU A 35 -17.51 -49.60 -11.60
N PRO A 36 -16.33 -50.01 -11.08
CA PRO A 36 -16.26 -50.86 -9.92
C PRO A 36 -16.47 -50.06 -8.63
N THR A 37 -17.05 -50.69 -7.61
CA THR A 37 -17.16 -50.13 -6.27
C THR A 37 -17.08 -51.20 -5.21
N ALA A 38 -16.63 -50.81 -4.02
CA ALA A 38 -16.61 -51.63 -2.82
C ALA A 38 -17.33 -50.91 -1.70
N ILE A 39 -18.19 -51.62 -1.00
CA ILE A 39 -18.96 -51.10 0.13
C ILE A 39 -18.38 -51.66 1.42
N SER A 40 -18.04 -50.77 2.36
CA SER A 40 -17.61 -51.13 3.71
C SER A 40 -18.82 -51.20 4.65
N CYS A 41 -18.75 -52.09 5.65
CA CYS A 41 -19.80 -52.16 6.65
C CYS A 41 -19.57 -51.07 7.71
N PRO A 42 -20.53 -50.16 7.96
CA PRO A 42 -20.39 -49.06 8.92
C PRO A 42 -20.16 -49.51 10.37
N ILE A 43 -20.47 -50.77 10.67
CA ILE A 43 -20.28 -51.37 12.00
C ILE A 43 -18.79 -51.62 12.28
N ILE A 44 -17.97 -51.83 11.23
CA ILE A 44 -16.55 -52.16 11.37
C ILE A 44 -15.72 -50.94 10.96
N THR A 45 -14.94 -50.41 11.89
CA THR A 45 -13.88 -49.46 11.60
C THR A 45 -12.63 -50.24 11.14
N LEU A 46 -12.30 -50.18 9.84
CA LEU A 46 -10.99 -50.63 9.34
C LEU A 46 -9.90 -49.77 10.02
N PRO A 47 -8.80 -50.36 10.55
CA PRO A 47 -8.18 -51.63 10.13
C PRO A 47 -8.42 -52.82 11.09
N MET A 48 -9.36 -52.72 12.04
CA MET A 48 -9.55 -53.76 13.05
C MET A 48 -10.64 -54.76 12.66
N VAL A 49 -10.40 -55.60 11.65
CA VAL A 49 -11.07 -56.91 11.60
C VAL A 49 -10.38 -57.77 12.66
N HIS A 50 -10.79 -57.61 13.93
CA HIS A 50 -10.40 -58.55 14.98
C HIS A 50 -10.88 -59.95 14.56
N PRO A 51 -10.10 -61.02 14.82
CA PRO A 51 -10.42 -62.39 14.40
C PRO A 51 -11.76 -62.92 14.96
N ASP A 52 -12.36 -62.23 15.94
CA ASP A 52 -13.60 -62.61 16.61
C ASP A 52 -14.89 -62.12 15.91
N TYR A 53 -14.79 -61.42 14.77
CA TYR A 53 -15.94 -60.90 14.02
C TYR A 53 -16.19 -61.70 12.75
N ASN A 54 -17.41 -62.20 12.59
CA ASN A 54 -17.87 -62.79 11.33
C ASN A 54 -18.80 -61.80 10.61
N LEU A 55 -18.34 -61.28 9.47
CA LEU A 55 -19.09 -60.35 8.63
C LEU A 55 -19.66 -61.08 7.40
N THR A 56 -20.96 -60.96 7.19
CA THR A 56 -21.63 -61.51 6.01
C THR A 56 -22.54 -60.45 5.37
N TRP A 57 -22.52 -60.37 4.05
CA TRP A 57 -23.34 -59.48 3.25
C TRP A 57 -24.53 -60.18 2.63
N TYR A 58 -25.67 -59.48 2.65
CA TYR A 58 -26.94 -59.92 2.08
C TYR A 58 -27.51 -58.83 1.17
N LYS A 59 -28.19 -59.24 0.10
CA LYS A 59 -29.13 -58.35 -0.59
C LYS A 59 -30.38 -58.25 0.28
N ASN A 60 -30.92 -57.04 0.49
CA ASN A 60 -32.04 -56.85 1.40
C ASN A 60 -33.23 -57.76 1.04
N GLY A 61 -33.77 -58.48 2.03
CA GLY A 61 -34.83 -59.47 1.86
C GLY A 61 -34.37 -60.84 1.36
N SER A 62 -33.08 -61.03 1.06
CA SER A 62 -32.51 -62.33 0.71
C SER A 62 -32.07 -63.10 1.95
N VAL A 63 -32.39 -64.39 2.00
CA VAL A 63 -31.91 -65.31 3.05
C VAL A 63 -30.52 -65.86 2.71
N THR A 64 -30.18 -65.89 1.42
CA THR A 64 -28.88 -66.35 0.95
C THR A 64 -27.86 -65.21 0.97
N PRO A 65 -26.65 -65.45 1.53
CA PRO A 65 -25.59 -64.46 1.50
C PRO A 65 -25.07 -64.27 0.07
N VAL A 66 -24.47 -63.11 -0.18
CA VAL A 66 -23.75 -62.87 -1.43
C VAL A 66 -22.57 -63.85 -1.53
N THR A 67 -22.24 -64.33 -2.72
CA THR A 67 -21.14 -65.29 -2.90
C THR A 67 -19.77 -64.70 -2.51
N VAL A 68 -18.83 -65.56 -2.14
CA VAL A 68 -17.40 -65.22 -1.91
C VAL A 68 -16.53 -65.55 -3.14
N GLU A 69 -17.14 -66.11 -4.18
CA GLU A 69 -16.48 -66.47 -5.44
C GLU A 69 -15.98 -65.22 -6.17
N ARG A 70 -14.67 -65.17 -6.43
CA ARG A 70 -14.00 -63.97 -6.99
C ARG A 70 -14.37 -63.67 -8.44
N ASP A 71 -14.82 -64.68 -9.19
CA ASP A 71 -15.26 -64.59 -10.58
C ASP A 71 -16.69 -64.07 -10.71
N ALA A 72 -17.48 -64.09 -9.63
CA ALA A 72 -18.79 -63.46 -9.62
C ALA A 72 -18.67 -61.92 -9.68
N ARG A 73 -19.54 -61.28 -10.47
CA ARG A 73 -19.57 -59.82 -10.62
C ARG A 73 -19.83 -59.08 -9.30
N ILE A 74 -20.71 -59.66 -8.46
CA ILE A 74 -21.01 -59.20 -7.10
C ILE A 74 -20.52 -60.27 -6.14
N HIS A 75 -19.57 -59.93 -5.27
CA HIS A 75 -18.99 -60.88 -4.34
C HIS A 75 -18.47 -60.20 -3.07
N GLN A 76 -18.24 -61.00 -2.04
CA GLN A 76 -17.62 -60.57 -0.79
C GLN A 76 -16.12 -60.84 -0.82
N ARG A 77 -15.30 -59.84 -0.50
CA ARG A 77 -13.84 -59.98 -0.39
C ARG A 77 -13.30 -59.04 0.67
N GLU A 78 -12.53 -59.57 1.61
CA GLU A 78 -11.86 -58.81 2.69
C GLU A 78 -12.83 -57.92 3.49
N GLY A 79 -14.04 -58.44 3.75
CA GLY A 79 -15.08 -57.71 4.49
C GLY A 79 -15.80 -56.63 3.67
N LEU A 80 -15.44 -56.43 2.41
CA LEU A 80 -16.12 -55.50 1.50
C LEU A 80 -17.09 -56.24 0.58
N LEU A 81 -18.18 -55.58 0.23
CA LEU A 81 -19.08 -56.01 -0.84
C LEU A 81 -18.68 -55.34 -2.15
N TRP A 82 -18.20 -56.14 -3.10
CA TRP A 82 -17.68 -55.68 -4.37
C TRP A 82 -18.72 -55.78 -5.49
N PHE A 83 -18.71 -54.78 -6.36
CA PHE A 83 -19.43 -54.74 -7.64
C PHE A 83 -18.42 -54.43 -8.73
N ILE A 84 -18.11 -55.38 -9.62
CA ILE A 84 -17.07 -55.21 -10.65
C ILE A 84 -17.58 -55.71 -12.01
N PRO A 85 -18.22 -54.86 -12.84
CA PRO A 85 -18.67 -53.49 -12.55
C PRO A 85 -20.10 -53.42 -12.00
N ALA A 86 -20.51 -52.24 -11.54
CA ALA A 86 -21.89 -51.92 -11.16
C ALA A 86 -22.80 -51.73 -12.39
N ILE A 87 -24.03 -52.22 -12.31
CA ILE A 87 -25.10 -52.02 -13.30
C ILE A 87 -26.29 -51.29 -12.68
N LEU A 88 -27.18 -50.68 -13.48
CA LEU A 88 -28.28 -49.86 -12.98
C LEU A 88 -29.21 -50.64 -12.03
N GLU A 89 -29.42 -51.92 -12.35
CA GLU A 89 -30.27 -52.86 -11.62
C GLU A 89 -29.71 -53.26 -10.24
N ASP A 90 -28.44 -52.96 -9.96
CA ASP A 90 -27.83 -53.20 -8.65
C ASP A 90 -28.30 -52.18 -7.60
N SER A 91 -28.94 -51.08 -8.02
CA SER A 91 -29.48 -50.07 -7.11
C SER A 91 -30.49 -50.70 -6.16
N GLY A 92 -30.28 -50.51 -4.86
CA GLY A 92 -31.11 -51.17 -3.87
C GLY A 92 -30.53 -51.13 -2.46
N LEU A 93 -31.15 -51.90 -1.58
CA LEU A 93 -30.74 -52.04 -0.19
C LEU A 93 -29.93 -53.33 -0.03
N TYR A 94 -28.83 -53.22 0.71
CA TYR A 94 -27.94 -54.31 1.10
C TYR A 94 -27.76 -54.28 2.61
N GLU A 95 -27.49 -55.42 3.21
CA GLU A 95 -27.30 -55.53 4.64
C GLU A 95 -25.96 -56.17 4.96
N CYS A 96 -25.21 -55.55 5.86
CA CYS A 96 -24.06 -56.18 6.47
C CYS A 96 -24.43 -56.69 7.87
N HIS A 97 -24.21 -57.98 8.10
CA HIS A 97 -24.48 -58.66 9.35
C HIS A 97 -23.15 -59.00 10.01
N VAL A 98 -22.91 -58.42 11.18
CA VAL A 98 -21.69 -58.60 11.97
C VAL A 98 -22.04 -59.39 13.22
N ARG A 99 -21.48 -60.58 13.36
CA ARG A 99 -21.63 -61.43 14.54
C ARG A 99 -20.37 -61.40 15.38
N ARG A 100 -20.52 -61.07 16.66
CA ARG A 100 -19.47 -61.15 17.68
C ARG A 100 -20.02 -61.90 18.90
N LEU A 101 -19.51 -63.11 19.15
CA LEU A 101 -20.00 -63.97 20.24
C LEU A 101 -21.54 -64.11 20.17
N ASN A 102 -22.28 -63.48 21.10
CA ASN A 102 -23.74 -63.50 21.21
C ASN A 102 -24.44 -62.23 20.69
N HIS A 103 -23.69 -61.24 20.21
CA HIS A 103 -24.26 -60.00 19.67
C HIS A 103 -24.20 -60.05 18.15
N SER A 104 -25.37 -59.95 17.53
CA SER A 104 -25.53 -59.80 16.09
C SER A 104 -26.00 -58.37 15.82
N ASN A 105 -25.16 -57.59 15.17
CA ASN A 105 -25.51 -56.26 14.71
C ASN A 105 -25.68 -56.30 13.20
N GLN A 106 -26.70 -55.60 12.70
CA GLN A 106 -26.90 -55.45 11.26
C GLN A 106 -27.05 -53.97 10.91
N LYS A 107 -26.56 -53.60 9.73
CA LYS A 107 -26.76 -52.28 9.17
C LYS A 107 -27.20 -52.40 7.73
N THR A 108 -28.23 -51.62 7.40
CA THR A 108 -28.75 -51.50 6.05
C THR A 108 -28.07 -50.34 5.34
N ILE A 109 -27.69 -50.59 4.10
CA ILE A 109 -26.96 -49.68 3.23
C ILE A 109 -27.74 -49.55 1.92
N LYS A 110 -27.83 -48.33 1.40
CA LYS A 110 -28.46 -48.02 0.14
C LYS A 110 -27.40 -47.76 -0.92
N LEU A 111 -27.31 -48.64 -1.91
CA LEU A 111 -26.52 -48.41 -3.12
C LEU A 111 -27.41 -47.74 -4.17
N THR A 112 -26.92 -46.63 -4.73
CA THR A 112 -27.54 -46.00 -5.90
C THR A 112 -26.54 -45.96 -7.04
N VAL A 113 -26.87 -46.58 -8.17
CA VAL A 113 -26.05 -46.58 -9.37
C VAL A 113 -26.54 -45.48 -10.30
N PHE A 114 -25.68 -44.49 -10.57
CA PHE A 114 -26.01 -43.34 -11.41
C PHE A 114 -25.50 -43.51 -12.84
N LYS A 115 -26.21 -42.89 -13.78
CA LYS A 115 -25.70 -42.62 -15.12
C LYS A 115 -25.18 -41.19 -15.16
N ASN A 116 -24.13 -40.93 -15.93
CA ASN A 116 -23.69 -39.55 -16.19
C ASN A 116 -24.83 -38.72 -16.78
N ASP A 117 -24.86 -37.44 -16.40
CA ASP A 117 -25.80 -36.49 -16.97
C ASP A 117 -25.45 -36.23 -18.44
N ASN A 118 -26.46 -35.86 -19.25
CA ASN A 118 -26.28 -35.72 -20.69
C ASN A 118 -25.19 -34.70 -21.04
N GLY A 119 -24.16 -35.13 -21.76
CA GLY A 119 -23.04 -34.28 -22.18
C GLY A 119 -22.01 -34.01 -21.08
N LEU A 120 -22.13 -34.63 -19.90
CA LEU A 120 -21.19 -34.52 -18.80
C LEU A 120 -20.50 -35.86 -18.53
N CYS A 121 -19.33 -35.79 -17.91
CA CYS A 121 -18.51 -36.91 -17.45
C CYS A 121 -18.83 -37.31 -16.00
N PHE A 122 -19.84 -36.70 -15.39
CA PHE A 122 -20.27 -36.94 -14.02
C PHE A 122 -21.80 -36.85 -13.90
N ASN A 123 -22.34 -37.25 -12.75
CA ASN A 123 -23.74 -37.05 -12.39
C ASN A 123 -23.87 -35.95 -11.33
N GLY A 124 -24.77 -34.98 -11.51
CA GLY A 124 -24.95 -33.85 -10.61
C GLY A 124 -25.36 -34.20 -9.18
N LYS A 125 -25.96 -35.37 -8.96
CA LYS A 125 -26.31 -35.90 -7.62
C LYS A 125 -25.17 -36.69 -6.97
N MET A 126 -24.18 -37.12 -7.75
CA MET A 126 -23.00 -37.86 -7.29
C MET A 126 -21.78 -36.94 -7.33
N LYS A 127 -21.74 -36.00 -6.39
CA LYS A 127 -20.61 -35.07 -6.22
C LYS A 127 -20.22 -34.97 -4.76
N PHE A 128 -18.92 -34.84 -4.53
CA PHE A 128 -18.35 -34.62 -3.20
C PHE A 128 -18.10 -33.13 -3.01
N GLU A 129 -18.67 -32.52 -1.98
CA GLU A 129 -18.44 -31.11 -1.71
C GLU A 129 -17.10 -30.89 -1.00
N GLN A 130 -16.29 -29.97 -1.51
CA GLN A 130 -15.09 -29.49 -0.81
C GLN A 130 -15.08 -27.97 -0.79
N LYS A 131 -14.62 -27.40 0.33
CA LYS A 131 -14.60 -25.95 0.56
C LYS A 131 -13.17 -25.51 0.76
N VAL A 132 -12.74 -24.53 -0.03
CA VAL A 132 -11.42 -23.90 0.08
C VAL A 132 -11.55 -22.38 0.16
N THR A 133 -10.54 -21.72 0.68
CA THR A 133 -10.53 -20.27 0.90
C THR A 133 -9.65 -19.57 -0.14
N SER A 134 -10.12 -18.47 -0.72
CA SER A 134 -9.48 -17.74 -1.84
C SER A 134 -8.16 -17.02 -1.53
N THR A 135 -7.57 -17.21 -0.35
CA THR A 135 -6.30 -16.57 0.05
C THR A 135 -5.25 -17.59 0.47
N ASN A 136 -5.65 -18.86 0.53
CA ASN A 136 -4.83 -19.94 1.06
C ASN A 136 -4.42 -20.87 -0.07
N THR A 137 -3.37 -21.65 0.18
CA THR A 137 -3.11 -22.83 -0.64
C THR A 137 -4.24 -23.83 -0.37
N GLY A 138 -5.01 -24.15 -1.41
CA GLY A 138 -6.09 -25.12 -1.36
C GLY A 138 -5.61 -26.51 -1.75
N LYS A 139 -6.36 -27.54 -1.36
CA LYS A 139 -6.11 -28.92 -1.74
C LYS A 139 -7.42 -29.55 -2.21
N ILE A 140 -7.44 -30.11 -3.41
CA ILE A 140 -8.53 -30.93 -3.93
C ILE A 140 -8.17 -32.38 -3.70
N ILE A 141 -8.96 -33.09 -2.91
CA ILE A 141 -8.71 -34.51 -2.61
C ILE A 141 -9.67 -35.37 -3.42
N CYS A 142 -9.15 -36.37 -4.14
CA CYS A 142 -9.99 -37.36 -4.81
C CYS A 142 -10.49 -38.38 -3.77
N PRO A 143 -11.81 -38.48 -3.52
CA PRO A 143 -12.36 -39.32 -2.45
C PRO A 143 -12.39 -40.80 -2.85
N ASP A 144 -12.47 -41.69 -1.85
CA ASP A 144 -12.79 -43.12 -2.00
C ASP A 144 -11.94 -43.90 -3.02
N LEU A 145 -10.66 -43.52 -3.19
CA LEU A 145 -9.73 -44.26 -4.06
C LEU A 145 -8.88 -45.30 -3.31
N ASP A 146 -8.74 -45.16 -1.99
CA ASP A 146 -7.85 -46.03 -1.20
C ASP A 146 -8.30 -47.50 -1.24
N ILE A 147 -9.60 -47.77 -1.40
CA ILE A 147 -10.16 -49.13 -1.52
C ILE A 147 -9.70 -49.88 -2.78
N PHE A 148 -9.15 -49.18 -3.78
CA PHE A 148 -8.69 -49.76 -5.04
C PHE A 148 -7.17 -49.89 -5.13
N LYS A 149 -6.44 -49.51 -4.08
CA LYS A 149 -5.00 -49.74 -3.99
C LYS A 149 -4.76 -51.21 -3.64
N ASP A 150 -3.83 -51.83 -4.35
CA ASP A 150 -3.36 -53.19 -4.10
C ASP A 150 -1.82 -53.22 -4.07
N GLU A 151 -1.22 -54.39 -3.77
CA GLU A 151 0.24 -54.54 -3.68
C GLU A 151 0.94 -54.21 -5.02
N ASP A 152 0.27 -54.43 -6.14
CA ASP A 152 0.78 -54.21 -7.49
C ASP A 152 0.60 -52.75 -7.98
N ASN A 153 -0.32 -51.99 -7.37
CA ASN A 153 -0.74 -50.65 -7.76
C ASN A 153 -0.97 -49.76 -6.54
N ASN A 154 0.03 -49.69 -5.66
CA ASN A 154 -0.05 -48.93 -4.40
C ASN A 154 -0.13 -47.40 -4.62
N GLN A 155 0.28 -46.92 -5.80
CA GLN A 155 0.18 -45.51 -6.23
C GLN A 155 -0.38 -45.43 -7.66
N PRO A 156 -1.71 -45.56 -7.82
CA PRO A 156 -2.34 -45.46 -9.14
C PRO A 156 -2.12 -44.07 -9.73
N GLU A 157 -1.83 -44.02 -11.04
CA GLU A 157 -1.84 -42.77 -11.78
C GLU A 157 -3.26 -42.21 -11.83
N VAL A 158 -3.45 -40.99 -11.31
CA VAL A 158 -4.74 -40.31 -11.28
C VAL A 158 -4.74 -39.15 -12.27
N HIS A 159 -5.61 -39.22 -13.27
CA HIS A 159 -5.84 -38.15 -14.23
C HIS A 159 -6.93 -37.20 -13.73
N TRP A 160 -6.76 -35.90 -13.98
CA TRP A 160 -7.66 -34.86 -13.50
C TRP A 160 -8.29 -34.06 -14.64
N TYR A 161 -9.57 -33.76 -14.49
CA TYR A 161 -10.37 -32.99 -15.42
C TYR A 161 -11.10 -31.88 -14.66
N LYS A 162 -11.19 -30.68 -15.24
CA LYS A 162 -12.03 -29.59 -14.73
C LYS A 162 -13.19 -29.40 -15.69
N GLU A 163 -14.42 -29.48 -15.19
CA GLU A 163 -15.65 -29.40 -16.01
C GLU A 163 -15.60 -30.34 -17.23
N CYS A 164 -15.14 -31.58 -17.01
CA CYS A 164 -14.98 -32.61 -18.04
C CYS A 164 -14.00 -32.29 -19.18
N LYS A 165 -13.11 -31.31 -18.98
CA LYS A 165 -12.05 -30.97 -19.92
C LYS A 165 -10.68 -31.32 -19.35
N PRO A 166 -9.77 -31.88 -20.17
CA PRO A 166 -8.39 -32.13 -19.78
C PRO A 166 -7.59 -30.81 -19.73
N GLY A 167 -6.32 -30.89 -19.34
CA GLY A 167 -5.39 -29.75 -19.39
C GLY A 167 -5.47 -28.79 -18.20
N PHE A 168 -6.30 -29.06 -17.19
CA PHE A 168 -6.36 -28.21 -15.99
C PHE A 168 -5.00 -28.11 -15.29
N LEU A 169 -4.22 -29.19 -15.23
CA LEU A 169 -2.89 -29.23 -14.63
C LEU A 169 -1.81 -28.46 -15.40
N GLU A 170 -2.12 -27.82 -16.53
CA GLU A 170 -1.18 -26.94 -17.25
C GLU A 170 -0.97 -25.59 -16.54
N ASP A 171 -1.90 -25.19 -15.65
CA ASP A 171 -1.71 -24.02 -14.80
C ASP A 171 -0.63 -24.30 -13.74
N LYS A 172 0.46 -23.50 -13.78
CA LYS A 172 1.62 -23.60 -12.89
C LYS A 172 1.29 -23.44 -11.40
N ARG A 173 0.12 -22.88 -11.07
CA ARG A 173 -0.37 -22.80 -9.68
C ARG A 173 -0.79 -24.15 -9.13
N LEU A 174 -1.00 -25.15 -9.98
CA LEU A 174 -1.50 -26.46 -9.62
C LEU A 174 -0.37 -27.48 -9.62
N LEU A 175 -0.30 -28.25 -8.54
CA LEU A 175 0.72 -29.28 -8.38
C LEU A 175 0.05 -30.58 -7.91
N LEU A 176 0.41 -31.70 -8.52
CA LEU A 176 0.03 -33.01 -8.01
C LEU A 176 0.70 -33.21 -6.65
N ALA A 177 -0.08 -33.65 -5.66
CA ALA A 177 0.46 -34.03 -4.37
C ALA A 177 1.08 -35.43 -4.49
N GLU A 178 2.41 -35.52 -4.58
CA GLU A 178 3.10 -36.80 -4.71
C GLU A 178 2.73 -37.78 -3.57
N GLY A 179 2.38 -39.02 -3.94
CA GLY A 179 1.96 -40.05 -3.00
C GLY A 179 0.54 -39.89 -2.44
N GLU A 180 -0.16 -38.82 -2.80
CA GLU A 180 -1.54 -38.56 -2.40
C GLU A 180 -2.46 -38.47 -3.62
N ASN A 181 -3.71 -38.88 -3.48
CA ASN A 181 -4.71 -38.74 -4.53
C ASN A 181 -5.27 -37.30 -4.56
N ALA A 182 -4.40 -36.29 -4.63
CA ALA A 182 -4.78 -34.89 -4.43
C ALA A 182 -4.01 -33.91 -5.34
N VAL A 183 -4.59 -32.72 -5.51
CA VAL A 183 -4.01 -31.59 -6.24
C VAL A 183 -3.94 -30.37 -5.32
N TRP A 184 -2.75 -29.80 -5.19
CA TRP A 184 -2.54 -28.50 -4.55
C TRP A 184 -2.87 -27.37 -5.50
N ILE A 185 -3.51 -26.32 -4.99
CA ILE A 185 -3.79 -25.08 -5.71
C ILE A 185 -3.15 -23.92 -4.92
N HIS A 186 -2.11 -23.31 -5.48
CA HIS A 186 -1.53 -22.09 -4.93
C HIS A 186 -2.32 -20.86 -5.38
N ASN A 187 -2.45 -19.87 -4.49
CA ASN A 187 -3.20 -18.64 -4.76
C ASN A 187 -4.60 -18.94 -5.33
N VAL A 188 -5.42 -19.67 -4.55
CA VAL A 188 -6.79 -20.02 -4.92
C VAL A 188 -7.59 -18.74 -5.21
N THR A 189 -8.35 -18.71 -6.29
CA THR A 189 -9.22 -17.60 -6.67
C THR A 189 -10.66 -18.07 -6.79
N VAL A 190 -11.63 -17.14 -6.83
CA VAL A 190 -13.05 -17.47 -7.02
C VAL A 190 -13.29 -18.17 -8.38
N GLN A 191 -12.40 -17.98 -9.36
CA GLN A 191 -12.44 -18.66 -10.67
C GLN A 191 -12.03 -20.14 -10.61
N ASP A 192 -11.39 -20.56 -9.52
CA ASP A 192 -11.05 -21.96 -9.29
C ASP A 192 -12.28 -22.76 -8.84
N ARG A 193 -13.44 -22.13 -8.60
CA ARG A 193 -14.72 -22.82 -8.39
C ARG A 193 -15.05 -23.69 -9.60
N GLY A 194 -15.55 -24.90 -9.34
CA GLY A 194 -16.01 -25.81 -10.39
C GLY A 194 -16.07 -27.27 -9.96
N ASN A 195 -16.37 -28.13 -10.92
CA ASN A 195 -16.38 -29.58 -10.75
C ASN A 195 -15.07 -30.18 -11.25
N TYR A 196 -14.39 -30.89 -10.36
CA TYR A 196 -13.12 -31.55 -10.61
C TYR A 196 -13.33 -33.06 -10.60
N THR A 197 -13.12 -33.69 -11.74
CA THR A 197 -13.25 -35.14 -11.88
C THR A 197 -11.87 -35.76 -11.92
N CYS A 198 -11.57 -36.61 -10.95
CA CYS A 198 -10.40 -37.47 -10.97
C CYS A 198 -10.79 -38.83 -11.56
N HIS A 199 -9.88 -39.42 -12.32
CA HIS A 199 -10.03 -40.69 -13.02
C HIS A 199 -8.80 -41.55 -12.77
N MET A 200 -9.02 -42.81 -12.43
CA MET A 200 -7.97 -43.81 -12.31
C MET A 200 -8.40 -45.14 -12.95
N VAL A 201 -7.42 -45.99 -13.23
CA VAL A 201 -7.65 -47.33 -13.79
C VAL A 201 -7.40 -48.39 -12.73
N TYR A 202 -8.43 -49.19 -12.45
CA TYR A 202 -8.37 -50.34 -11.57
C TYR A 202 -8.29 -51.63 -12.41
N THR A 203 -7.29 -52.48 -12.17
CA THR A 203 -7.12 -53.74 -12.89
C THR A 203 -7.59 -54.90 -12.02
N TYR A 204 -8.57 -55.66 -12.49
CA TYR A 204 -9.10 -56.82 -11.77
C TYR A 204 -9.17 -58.03 -12.69
N MET A 205 -8.50 -59.13 -12.30
CA MET A 205 -8.41 -60.37 -13.08
C MET A 205 -7.98 -60.13 -14.54
N GLY A 206 -7.00 -59.24 -14.75
CA GLY A 206 -6.49 -58.87 -16.06
C GLY A 206 -7.38 -57.92 -16.90
N LYS A 207 -8.58 -57.56 -16.41
CA LYS A 207 -9.46 -56.56 -17.04
C LYS A 207 -9.25 -55.19 -16.40
N LYS A 208 -9.20 -54.14 -17.22
CA LYS A 208 -9.07 -52.75 -16.78
C LYS A 208 -10.44 -52.10 -16.67
N TYR A 209 -10.68 -51.42 -15.56
CA TYR A 209 -11.91 -50.70 -15.26
C TYR A 209 -11.60 -49.25 -14.90
N ASN A 210 -12.48 -48.35 -15.34
CA ASN A 210 -12.36 -46.93 -15.00
C ASN A 210 -13.07 -46.66 -13.68
N VAL A 211 -12.44 -45.87 -12.83
CA VAL A 211 -13.04 -45.34 -11.59
C VAL A 211 -12.95 -43.82 -11.66
N SER A 212 -14.07 -43.14 -11.49
CA SER A 212 -14.09 -41.68 -11.48
C SER A 212 -14.83 -41.11 -10.27
N ARG A 213 -14.32 -39.99 -9.75
CA ARG A 213 -14.92 -39.28 -8.62
C ARG A 213 -14.94 -37.79 -8.93
N THR A 214 -16.07 -37.15 -8.65
CA THR A 214 -16.23 -35.71 -8.95
C THR A 214 -16.39 -34.92 -7.67
N VAL A 215 -15.50 -33.95 -7.50
CA VAL A 215 -15.50 -32.99 -6.40
C VAL A 215 -16.11 -31.68 -6.89
N SER A 216 -17.16 -31.21 -6.23
CA SER A 216 -17.68 -29.86 -6.42
C SER A 216 -16.93 -28.93 -5.47
N LEU A 217 -15.98 -28.16 -6.00
CA LEU A 217 -15.15 -27.23 -5.23
C LEU A 217 -15.87 -25.89 -5.08
N GLU A 218 -16.21 -25.56 -3.85
CA GLU A 218 -16.65 -24.22 -3.48
C GLU A 218 -15.46 -23.41 -2.97
N VAL A 219 -15.28 -22.22 -3.56
CA VAL A 219 -14.29 -21.26 -3.10
C VAL A 219 -15.01 -20.19 -2.29
N LYS A 220 -14.73 -20.14 -0.99
CA LYS A 220 -15.16 -19.04 -0.13
C LYS A 220 -14.14 -17.92 -0.23
N GLU A 221 -14.62 -16.67 -0.35
CA GLU A 221 -13.74 -15.52 -0.21
C GLU A 221 -13.08 -15.56 1.18
N GLY A 222 -11.76 -15.52 1.19
CA GLY A 222 -11.00 -15.46 2.44
C GLY A 222 -11.17 -14.12 3.15
N PRO A 223 -10.99 -14.09 4.48
CA PRO A 223 -10.85 -12.82 5.17
C PRO A 223 -9.69 -12.07 4.52
N ARG A 224 -9.98 -10.91 3.91
CA ARG A 224 -8.92 -10.02 3.43
C ARG A 224 -8.04 -9.68 4.64
N ARG A 225 -6.72 -9.77 4.46
CA ARG A 225 -5.76 -9.38 5.49
C ARG A 225 -6.12 -7.96 5.95
N PRO A 226 -6.23 -7.70 7.27
CA PRO A 226 -6.60 -6.38 7.72
C PRO A 226 -5.54 -5.35 7.35
N GLU A 227 -5.98 -4.21 6.84
CA GLU A 227 -5.10 -3.11 6.42
C GLU A 227 -5.60 -1.77 6.97
N PHE A 228 -4.67 -0.87 7.28
CA PHE A 228 -4.98 0.50 7.67
C PHE A 228 -5.64 1.24 6.48
N ILE A 229 -6.90 1.63 6.67
CA ILE A 229 -7.58 2.61 5.84
C ILE A 229 -6.98 3.99 6.13
N TYR A 230 -6.82 4.28 7.43
CA TYR A 230 -6.18 5.48 7.96
C TYR A 230 -5.71 5.19 9.41
N PRO A 231 -4.58 5.73 9.89
CA PRO A 231 -3.60 6.53 9.17
C PRO A 231 -2.64 5.69 8.32
N LYS A 232 -2.01 6.31 7.32
CA LYS A 232 -0.90 5.77 6.52
C LYS A 232 0.36 6.59 6.80
N ASN A 233 0.75 6.68 8.06
CA ASN A 233 1.90 7.48 8.53
C ASN A 233 1.75 8.97 8.18
N ASN A 234 0.67 9.57 8.68
CA ASN A 234 0.24 10.91 8.32
C ASN A 234 0.80 11.98 9.27
N THR A 235 0.88 13.20 8.76
CA THR A 235 1.09 14.41 9.56
C THR A 235 -0.13 15.30 9.40
N ILE A 236 -0.63 15.86 10.50
CA ILE A 236 -1.77 16.78 10.51
C ILE A 236 -1.37 18.11 11.16
N GLU A 237 -1.84 19.22 10.59
CA GLU A 237 -1.60 20.56 11.14
C GLU A 237 -2.67 20.90 12.17
N VAL A 238 -2.27 21.26 13.39
CA VAL A 238 -3.19 21.53 14.49
C VAL A 238 -2.74 22.73 15.31
N GLU A 239 -3.67 23.66 15.58
CA GLU A 239 -3.43 24.86 16.37
C GLU A 239 -3.24 24.57 17.86
N LEU A 240 -2.43 25.39 18.54
CA LEU A 240 -2.22 25.25 19.97
C LEU A 240 -3.52 25.57 20.71
N GLY A 241 -3.93 24.69 21.60
CA GLY A 241 -5.14 24.86 22.42
C GLY A 241 -6.44 24.51 21.71
N SER A 242 -6.40 24.03 20.47
CA SER A 242 -7.60 23.52 19.79
C SER A 242 -7.96 22.11 20.27
N HIS A 243 -9.17 21.70 19.93
CA HIS A 243 -9.67 20.34 20.09
C HIS A 243 -9.36 19.54 18.82
N VAL A 244 -8.81 18.34 18.94
CA VAL A 244 -8.53 17.46 17.79
C VAL A 244 -9.00 16.04 18.05
N VAL A 245 -9.60 15.44 17.01
CA VAL A 245 -9.99 14.03 16.99
C VAL A 245 -9.22 13.32 15.88
N MET A 246 -8.43 12.33 16.27
CA MET A 246 -7.69 11.46 15.38
C MET A 246 -8.44 10.14 15.24
N GLU A 247 -8.63 9.67 14.02
CA GLU A 247 -9.26 8.38 13.75
C GLU A 247 -8.20 7.35 13.37
N CYS A 248 -8.42 6.09 13.73
CA CYS A 248 -7.67 4.96 13.20
C CYS A 248 -8.67 3.90 12.75
N ASN A 249 -8.70 3.65 11.44
CA ASN A 249 -9.69 2.82 10.76
C ASN A 249 -8.97 1.68 10.05
N ILE A 250 -9.41 0.45 10.30
CA ILE A 250 -8.84 -0.77 9.72
C ILE A 250 -9.93 -1.50 8.96
N SER A 251 -9.60 -1.95 7.75
CA SER A 251 -10.48 -2.87 7.01
C SER A 251 -10.40 -4.24 7.66
N SER A 252 -11.52 -4.77 8.15
CA SER A 252 -11.55 -6.09 8.78
C SER A 252 -12.72 -6.92 8.24
N GLY A 253 -12.43 -8.10 7.68
CA GLY A 253 -13.46 -9.11 7.43
C GLY A 253 -13.81 -9.93 8.68
N ILE A 254 -13.25 -9.56 9.84
CA ILE A 254 -13.22 -10.37 11.06
C ILE A 254 -13.73 -9.52 12.21
N ASN A 255 -14.72 -10.02 12.95
CA ASN A 255 -15.25 -9.36 14.14
C ASN A 255 -14.22 -9.43 15.29
N GLY A 256 -14.10 -8.35 16.05
CA GLY A 256 -13.27 -8.32 17.27
C GLY A 256 -11.80 -7.92 17.06
N LEU A 257 -11.44 -7.37 15.90
CA LEU A 257 -10.15 -6.71 15.70
C LEU A 257 -10.21 -5.29 16.27
N ILE A 258 -9.58 -5.07 17.44
CA ILE A 258 -9.66 -3.79 18.15
C ILE A 258 -8.34 -3.02 17.94
N PRO A 259 -8.33 -1.93 17.15
CA PRO A 259 -7.20 -1.00 17.17
C PRO A 259 -7.11 -0.27 18.49
N PHE A 260 -5.88 0.02 18.92
CA PHE A 260 -5.59 0.77 20.13
C PHE A 260 -4.51 1.82 19.89
N TRP A 261 -4.55 2.91 20.65
CA TRP A 261 -3.56 3.99 20.59
C TRP A 261 -2.45 3.82 21.63
N GLN A 262 -1.24 4.23 21.27
CA GLN A 262 -0.07 4.25 22.14
C GLN A 262 0.73 5.54 21.89
N VAL A 263 1.21 6.17 22.96
CA VAL A 263 2.00 7.40 22.89
C VAL A 263 3.26 7.19 23.72
N ASN A 264 4.43 7.35 23.09
CA ASN A 264 5.73 7.19 23.77
C ASN A 264 5.88 5.84 24.49
N ASP A 265 5.47 4.75 23.83
CA ASP A 265 5.50 3.39 24.37
C ASP A 265 4.63 3.15 25.62
N GLU A 266 3.73 4.07 25.94
CA GLU A 266 2.76 3.96 27.02
C GLU A 266 1.32 4.04 26.50
N ASP A 267 0.41 3.42 27.25
CA ASP A 267 -1.02 3.55 27.03
C ASP A 267 -1.48 5.01 27.20
N VAL A 268 -2.48 5.39 26.42
CA VAL A 268 -3.06 6.74 26.38
C VAL A 268 -3.41 7.28 27.77
N ASP A 269 -4.10 6.46 28.57
CA ASP A 269 -4.58 6.84 29.90
C ASP A 269 -3.45 7.05 30.91
N SER A 270 -2.29 6.39 30.71
CA SER A 270 -1.09 6.57 31.52
C SER A 270 -0.43 7.92 31.21
N PHE A 271 -0.37 8.27 29.92
CA PHE A 271 0.36 9.45 29.46
C PHE A 271 -0.36 10.78 29.77
N ASP A 272 -1.68 10.88 29.51
CA ASP A 272 -2.49 12.03 29.91
C ASP A 272 -3.96 11.61 30.06
N ARG A 273 -4.48 11.67 31.30
CA ARG A 273 -5.87 11.32 31.63
C ARG A 273 -6.94 12.16 30.92
N THR A 274 -6.55 13.27 30.28
CA THR A 274 -7.47 14.10 29.48
C THR A 274 -7.65 13.60 28.05
N TYR A 275 -6.84 12.64 27.62
CA TYR A 275 -7.02 11.95 26.36
C TYR A 275 -8.15 10.94 26.49
N MET A 276 -8.97 10.81 25.45
CA MET A 276 -10.07 9.86 25.42
C MET A 276 -9.99 8.99 24.19
N GLU A 277 -10.10 7.68 24.38
CA GLU A 277 -10.19 6.70 23.32
C GLU A 277 -11.60 6.12 23.22
N GLN A 278 -12.13 6.02 22.00
CA GLN A 278 -13.46 5.45 21.75
C GLN A 278 -13.42 4.49 20.56
N PHE A 279 -13.60 3.20 20.84
CA PHE A 279 -13.76 2.16 19.84
C PHE A 279 -15.16 2.19 19.20
N TYR A 280 -15.22 1.87 17.91
CA TYR A 280 -16.45 1.62 17.17
C TYR A 280 -16.23 0.57 16.08
N GLU A 281 -17.31 -0.10 15.68
CA GLU A 281 -17.30 -1.06 14.59
C GLU A 281 -18.47 -0.74 13.66
N GLU A 282 -18.17 -0.51 12.39
CA GLU A 282 -19.15 -0.14 11.37
C GLU A 282 -19.21 -1.25 10.30
N ARG A 283 -20.43 -1.64 9.92
CA ARG A 283 -20.64 -2.68 8.92
C ARG A 283 -20.91 -2.03 7.56
N MET A 284 -20.01 -2.20 6.61
CA MET A 284 -20.17 -1.65 5.26
C MET A 284 -21.11 -2.53 4.42
N PRO A 285 -21.75 -1.95 3.37
CA PRO A 285 -22.42 -2.73 2.34
C PRO A 285 -21.46 -3.78 1.75
N HIS A 286 -21.96 -4.99 1.44
CA HIS A 286 -21.20 -6.15 0.96
C HIS A 286 -20.41 -6.94 2.01
N GLY A 287 -20.62 -6.71 3.31
CA GLY A 287 -20.12 -7.59 4.37
C GLY A 287 -18.68 -7.33 4.82
N LEU A 288 -18.05 -6.24 4.36
CA LEU A 288 -16.79 -5.76 4.92
C LEU A 288 -17.08 -5.02 6.24
N ALA A 289 -16.44 -5.38 7.34
CA ALA A 289 -16.50 -4.58 8.56
C ALA A 289 -15.33 -3.59 8.60
N VAL A 290 -15.56 -2.44 9.20
CA VAL A 290 -14.53 -1.46 9.51
C VAL A 290 -14.48 -1.33 11.02
N SER A 291 -13.35 -1.70 11.60
CA SER A 291 -13.09 -1.53 13.03
C SER A 291 -12.25 -0.27 13.19
N GLY A 292 -12.68 0.64 14.05
CA GLY A 292 -12.03 1.92 14.23
C GLY A 292 -11.97 2.39 15.68
N THR A 293 -11.00 3.25 15.98
CA THR A 293 -10.85 3.90 17.28
C THR A 293 -10.63 5.40 17.08
N LYS A 294 -11.36 6.21 17.84
CA LYS A 294 -11.22 7.68 17.86
C LYS A 294 -10.42 8.09 19.08
N PHE A 295 -9.37 8.86 18.87
CA PHE A 295 -8.54 9.44 19.90
C PHE A 295 -8.76 10.95 19.97
N ASN A 296 -9.12 11.44 21.14
CA ASN A 296 -9.55 12.81 21.34
C ASN A 296 -8.58 13.55 22.28
N ILE A 297 -8.05 14.68 21.81
CA ILE A 297 -7.29 15.64 22.61
C ILE A 297 -8.17 16.89 22.80
N SER A 298 -8.61 17.12 24.03
CA SER A 298 -9.46 18.27 24.40
C SER A 298 -8.82 19.63 24.13
N LYS A 299 -7.54 19.77 24.49
CA LYS A 299 -6.77 21.00 24.32
C LYS A 299 -5.31 20.69 24.02
N VAL A 300 -4.90 20.93 22.77
CA VAL A 300 -3.53 20.64 22.32
C VAL A 300 -2.50 21.50 23.06
N LYS A 301 -1.47 20.85 23.62
CA LYS A 301 -0.37 21.42 24.38
C LYS A 301 0.93 21.36 23.57
N VAL A 302 1.93 22.13 23.98
CA VAL A 302 3.26 22.14 23.32
C VAL A 302 3.92 20.75 23.34
N LYS A 303 3.71 19.97 24.41
CA LYS A 303 4.23 18.59 24.51
C LYS A 303 3.69 17.68 23.41
N ASP A 304 2.45 17.89 22.95
CA ASP A 304 1.77 16.98 22.03
C ASP A 304 2.43 16.99 20.64
N TYR A 305 3.07 18.09 20.23
CA TYR A 305 3.82 18.19 18.97
C TYR A 305 5.15 17.42 18.98
N ALA A 306 5.65 17.05 20.16
CA ALA A 306 6.91 16.31 20.29
C ALA A 306 6.74 14.80 20.09
N HIS A 307 5.51 14.29 20.21
CA HIS A 307 5.21 12.87 20.19
C HIS A 307 4.56 12.44 18.87
N ARG A 308 4.74 11.16 18.54
CA ARG A 308 3.96 10.47 17.51
C ARG A 308 2.88 9.66 18.23
N PHE A 309 1.68 9.73 17.70
CA PHE A 309 0.54 8.95 18.18
C PHE A 309 0.48 7.70 17.32
N PHE A 310 0.78 6.55 17.91
CA PHE A 310 0.80 5.28 17.19
C PHE A 310 -0.54 4.59 17.37
N CYS A 311 -1.13 4.14 16.26
CA CYS A 311 -2.24 3.21 16.27
C CYS A 311 -1.71 1.81 15.94
N HIS A 312 -2.08 0.85 16.77
CA HIS A 312 -1.69 -0.54 16.64
C HIS A 312 -2.91 -1.43 16.48
N PHE A 313 -2.73 -2.55 15.78
CA PHE A 313 -3.64 -3.68 15.87
C PHE A 313 -2.85 -4.99 15.76
N VAL A 314 -3.36 -6.04 16.39
CA VAL A 314 -2.75 -7.36 16.37
C VAL A 314 -3.58 -8.29 15.50
N TYR A 315 -2.96 -8.89 14.49
CA TYR A 315 -3.58 -9.90 13.63
C TYR A 315 -2.70 -11.15 13.57
N GLY A 316 -3.22 -12.26 14.10
CA GLY A 316 -2.45 -13.48 14.30
C GLY A 316 -1.32 -13.27 15.33
N THR A 317 -0.07 -13.47 14.91
CA THR A 317 1.13 -13.22 15.73
C THR A 317 1.83 -11.91 15.39
N GLN A 318 1.31 -11.14 14.43
CA GLN A 318 1.92 -9.90 13.96
C GLN A 318 1.18 -8.68 14.51
N GLN A 319 1.97 -7.70 14.96
CA GLN A 319 1.47 -6.37 15.31
C GLN A 319 1.73 -5.41 14.15
N PHE A 320 0.69 -4.72 13.71
CA PHE A 320 0.75 -3.72 12.67
C PHE A 320 0.68 -2.34 13.30
N THR A 321 1.42 -1.38 12.75
CA THR A 321 1.58 -0.04 13.34
C THR A 321 1.48 1.03 12.26
N ALA A 322 0.71 2.07 12.54
CA ALA A 322 0.70 3.31 11.78
C ALA A 322 0.71 4.49 12.75
N TYR A 323 1.19 5.66 12.31
CA TYR A 323 1.25 6.83 13.18
C TYR A 323 0.57 8.07 12.62
N ILE A 324 0.23 8.98 13.53
CA ILE A 324 -0.12 10.37 13.25
C ILE A 324 0.85 11.28 14.01
N LYS A 325 1.40 12.28 13.31
CA LYS A 325 2.23 13.33 13.89
C LYS A 325 1.51 14.67 13.83
N LEU A 326 1.53 15.42 14.92
CA LEU A 326 0.98 16.78 14.95
C LEU A 326 2.07 17.78 14.55
N GLU A 327 1.73 18.70 13.65
CA GLU A 327 2.57 19.85 13.30
C GLU A 327 1.84 21.16 13.51
N ARG A 328 2.60 22.23 13.73
CA ARG A 328 2.03 23.57 13.85
C ARG A 328 1.64 24.07 12.46
N PRO A 329 0.50 24.77 12.31
CA PRO A 329 0.13 25.37 11.04
C PRO A 329 1.23 26.29 10.56
N ALA A 330 1.54 26.23 9.26
CA ALA A 330 2.51 27.13 8.66
C ALA A 330 2.07 28.58 8.89
N ARG A 331 2.97 29.43 9.41
CA ARG A 331 2.70 30.87 9.49
C ARG A 331 2.46 31.41 8.08
N ASN A 332 1.40 32.18 7.89
CA ASN A 332 1.12 32.84 6.62
C ASN A 332 2.13 33.97 6.35
N ILE A 333 3.30 33.61 5.83
CA ILE A 333 4.40 34.52 5.48
C ILE A 333 4.05 35.31 4.20
N GLN A 334 3.07 34.85 3.42
CA GLN A 334 2.65 35.49 2.17
C GLN A 334 2.15 36.92 2.38
N GLY A 335 1.41 37.17 3.47
CA GLY A 335 0.95 38.52 3.83
C GLY A 335 2.11 39.49 4.12
N TYR A 336 3.16 39.01 4.81
CA TYR A 336 4.35 39.81 5.12
C TYR A 336 5.22 40.06 3.89
N LEU A 337 5.33 39.08 2.98
CA LEU A 337 6.07 39.24 1.72
C LEU A 337 5.37 40.24 0.79
N ILE A 338 4.05 40.17 0.67
CA ILE A 338 3.26 41.13 -0.12
C ILE A 338 3.36 42.53 0.50
N GLY A 339 3.15 42.65 1.82
CA GLY A 339 3.24 43.94 2.52
C GLY A 339 4.64 44.57 2.44
N GLY A 340 5.69 43.76 2.63
CA GLY A 340 7.08 44.20 2.52
C GLY A 340 7.44 44.64 1.10
N GLY A 341 7.04 43.87 0.08
CA GLY A 341 7.25 44.21 -1.32
C GLY A 341 6.56 45.51 -1.72
N VAL A 342 5.29 45.69 -1.34
CA VAL A 342 4.53 46.92 -1.60
C VAL A 342 5.17 48.13 -0.93
N SER A 343 5.58 48.01 0.34
CA SER A 343 6.23 49.09 1.07
C SER A 343 7.56 49.52 0.42
N LEU A 344 8.35 48.56 -0.06
CA LEU A 344 9.62 48.83 -0.73
C LEU A 344 9.42 49.57 -2.07
N VAL A 345 8.39 49.19 -2.84
CA VAL A 345 8.01 49.88 -4.08
C VAL A 345 7.59 51.33 -3.77
N PHE A 346 6.75 51.55 -2.76
CA PHE A 346 6.36 52.91 -2.34
C PHE A 346 7.55 53.77 -1.93
N LEU A 347 8.53 53.20 -1.20
CA LEU A 347 9.76 53.90 -0.82
C LEU A 347 10.59 54.32 -2.05
N VAL A 348 10.72 53.46 -3.05
CA VAL A 348 11.44 53.78 -4.30
C VAL A 348 10.71 54.90 -5.06
N PHE A 349 9.38 54.83 -5.20
CA PHE A 349 8.62 55.89 -5.84
C PHE A 349 8.73 57.22 -5.08
N PHE A 350 8.64 57.19 -3.76
CA PHE A 350 8.79 58.39 -2.92
C PHE A 350 10.17 59.02 -3.05
N THR A 351 11.24 58.21 -3.01
CA THR A 351 12.61 58.73 -3.19
C THR A 351 12.84 59.32 -4.59
N LEU A 352 12.33 58.68 -5.64
CA LEU A 352 12.37 59.24 -7.00
C LEU A 352 11.57 60.54 -7.12
N PHE A 353 10.41 60.63 -6.47
CA PHE A 353 9.57 61.83 -6.45
C PHE A 353 10.26 63.00 -5.73
N VAL A 354 10.80 62.75 -4.53
CA VAL A 354 11.60 63.73 -3.77
C VAL A 354 12.83 64.15 -4.59
N TYR A 355 13.56 63.21 -5.19
CA TYR A 355 14.69 63.54 -6.07
C TYR A 355 14.28 64.44 -7.24
N LYS A 356 13.11 64.21 -7.84
CA LYS A 356 12.63 65.03 -8.96
C LYS A 356 12.26 66.45 -8.53
N ILE A 357 11.58 66.61 -7.39
CA ILE A 357 11.21 67.94 -6.86
C ILE A 357 12.46 68.72 -6.46
N PHE A 358 13.32 68.10 -5.65
CA PHE A 358 14.48 68.76 -5.08
C PHE A 358 15.75 68.58 -5.93
N LYS A 359 15.64 68.18 -7.21
CA LYS A 359 16.81 67.90 -8.05
C LYS A 359 17.77 69.08 -8.08
N ILE A 360 17.23 70.29 -8.22
CA ILE A 360 18.00 71.52 -8.30
C ILE A 360 18.62 71.82 -6.93
N ASP A 361 17.83 71.76 -5.86
CA ASP A 361 18.31 72.05 -4.49
C ASP A 361 19.36 71.03 -4.02
N ILE A 362 19.19 69.73 -4.33
CA ILE A 362 20.15 68.66 -4.04
C ILE A 362 21.45 68.89 -4.81
N VAL A 363 21.38 69.27 -6.09
CA VAL A 363 22.58 69.57 -6.90
C VAL A 363 23.29 70.83 -6.39
N LEU A 364 22.55 71.86 -6.01
CA LEU A 364 23.10 73.10 -5.45
C LEU A 364 23.73 72.84 -4.08
N TRP A 365 23.05 72.09 -3.21
CA TRP A 365 23.57 71.68 -1.90
C TRP A 365 24.80 70.79 -2.01
N TYR A 366 24.83 69.85 -2.96
CA TYR A 366 26.01 69.04 -3.26
C TYR A 366 27.17 69.91 -3.75
N ARG A 367 26.90 70.88 -4.62
CA ARG A 367 27.92 71.80 -5.16
C ARG A 367 28.51 72.73 -4.08
N ASP A 368 27.71 73.16 -3.11
CA ASP A 368 28.17 73.98 -1.99
C ASP A 368 28.85 73.14 -0.89
N SER A 369 28.31 71.95 -0.58
CA SER A 369 28.86 71.07 0.47
C SER A 369 30.12 70.31 0.04
N CYS A 370 30.29 70.01 -1.25
CA CYS A 370 31.51 69.35 -1.78
C CYS A 370 32.58 70.34 -2.27
N ARG A 371 32.30 71.64 -2.30
CA ARG A 371 33.29 72.68 -2.64
C ARG A 371 34.56 72.67 -1.74
N PRO A 372 34.50 72.32 -0.44
CA PRO A 372 35.68 72.17 0.40
C PRO A 372 36.48 70.87 0.17
N PHE A 373 35.83 69.80 -0.33
CA PHE A 373 36.45 68.46 -0.46
C PHE A 373 37.08 68.19 -1.84
N LEU A 374 36.68 68.92 -2.87
CA LEU A 374 37.34 68.95 -4.19
C LEU A 374 38.34 70.11 -4.27
N GLY A 375 39.19 70.23 -3.25
CA GLY A 375 40.31 71.15 -3.22
C GLY A 375 41.43 70.73 -4.16
N LYS A 376 41.30 71.01 -5.46
CA LYS A 376 42.43 71.28 -6.35
C LYS A 376 41.94 72.11 -7.53
N LYS A 377 42.38 73.36 -7.61
CA LYS A 377 42.34 74.15 -8.86
C LYS A 377 43.08 73.32 -9.93
N VAL A 378 42.32 72.68 -10.81
CA VAL A 378 42.86 72.15 -12.06
C VAL A 378 43.25 73.37 -12.88
N SER A 379 44.56 73.58 -13.05
CA SER A 379 45.09 74.60 -13.96
C SER A 379 44.64 74.23 -15.37
N ASP A 380 43.87 75.11 -16.01
CA ASP A 380 43.17 74.91 -17.30
C ASP A 380 44.12 74.84 -18.52
N GLY A 381 45.40 74.51 -18.31
CA GLY A 381 46.44 74.49 -19.36
C GLY A 381 46.70 75.83 -20.05
N LYS A 382 46.01 76.89 -19.65
CA LYS A 382 46.11 78.25 -20.17
C LYS A 382 47.27 78.97 -19.49
N ILE A 383 48.19 79.46 -20.31
CA ILE A 383 49.40 80.16 -19.87
C ILE A 383 49.06 81.58 -19.40
N TYR A 384 47.95 82.14 -19.92
CA TYR A 384 47.44 83.48 -19.60
C TYR A 384 45.96 83.42 -19.21
N ASP A 385 45.59 84.20 -18.19
CA ASP A 385 44.23 84.36 -17.67
C ASP A 385 43.43 85.42 -18.44
N ALA A 386 44.10 86.38 -19.09
CA ALA A 386 43.46 87.44 -19.89
C ALA A 386 44.37 87.96 -21.02
N TYR A 387 43.76 88.45 -22.11
CA TYR A 387 44.42 89.00 -23.29
C TYR A 387 44.09 90.48 -23.45
N VAL A 388 45.11 91.34 -23.60
CA VAL A 388 44.94 92.80 -23.63
C VAL A 388 45.41 93.36 -24.98
N LEU A 389 44.47 93.94 -25.73
CA LEU A 389 44.71 94.74 -26.94
C LEU A 389 44.46 96.21 -26.62
N TYR A 390 45.40 97.08 -27.02
CA TYR A 390 45.25 98.52 -26.89
C TYR A 390 45.71 99.22 -28.19
N PRO A 391 45.09 100.36 -28.55
CA PRO A 391 45.40 101.06 -29.79
C PRO A 391 46.77 101.75 -29.72
N LYS A 392 47.64 101.49 -30.71
CA LYS A 392 48.99 102.04 -30.80
C LYS A 392 49.01 103.26 -31.73
N ASN A 393 48.73 104.45 -31.21
CA ASN A 393 48.60 105.63 -32.06
C ASN A 393 49.99 106.19 -32.44
N ARG A 394 50.32 106.17 -33.74
CA ARG A 394 51.56 106.69 -34.31
C ARG A 394 51.39 108.15 -34.77
N GLU A 395 51.01 109.05 -33.88
CA GLU A 395 51.14 110.51 -34.11
C GLU A 395 50.97 111.28 -32.78
N SER A 396 52.06 111.94 -32.34
CA SER A 396 52.12 113.09 -31.42
C SER A 396 51.36 113.06 -30.06
N CYS A 397 52.07 112.65 -28.99
CA CYS A 397 52.07 113.09 -27.56
C CYS A 397 50.76 113.63 -26.92
N LEU A 398 50.23 113.19 -25.76
CA LEU A 398 50.88 112.73 -24.52
C LEU A 398 49.79 112.13 -23.56
N TYR A 399 50.00 110.91 -23.01
CA TYR A 399 49.20 110.18 -21.98
C TYR A 399 47.80 109.64 -22.43
N SER A 400 47.37 108.38 -22.18
CA SER A 400 47.67 107.45 -21.08
C SER A 400 47.37 105.97 -21.37
N SER A 401 47.09 105.56 -22.62
CA SER A 401 46.72 104.16 -22.93
C SER A 401 47.87 103.18 -22.71
N ASP A 402 49.08 103.54 -23.15
CA ASP A 402 50.24 102.65 -23.12
C ASP A 402 50.78 102.47 -21.71
N ILE A 403 50.78 103.54 -20.90
CA ILE A 403 51.17 103.48 -19.48
C ILE A 403 50.15 102.63 -18.71
N PHE A 404 48.86 102.79 -19.01
CA PHE A 404 47.83 101.99 -18.36
C PHE A 404 47.97 100.51 -18.72
N ALA A 405 48.08 100.18 -20.01
CA ALA A 405 48.16 98.80 -20.48
C ALA A 405 49.47 98.09 -20.12
N LEU A 406 50.63 98.76 -20.24
CA LEU A 406 51.95 98.13 -20.03
C LEU A 406 52.49 98.26 -18.60
N LYS A 407 51.96 99.19 -17.79
CA LYS A 407 52.51 99.46 -16.45
C LYS A 407 51.46 99.27 -15.36
N ILE A 408 50.31 99.93 -15.46
CA ILE A 408 49.30 99.87 -14.38
C ILE A 408 48.60 98.50 -14.35
N LEU A 409 48.21 97.96 -15.51
CA LEU A 409 47.52 96.68 -15.57
C LEU A 409 48.39 95.52 -15.04
N PRO A 410 49.66 95.37 -15.48
CA PRO A 410 50.57 94.36 -14.92
C PRO A 410 50.79 94.51 -13.41
N GLU A 411 50.96 95.74 -12.93
CA GLU A 411 51.23 96.01 -11.51
C GLU A 411 50.04 95.62 -10.61
N VAL A 412 48.81 95.80 -11.08
CA VAL A 412 47.63 95.42 -10.30
C VAL A 412 47.32 93.93 -10.51
N LEU A 413 47.15 93.51 -11.76
CA LEU A 413 46.59 92.20 -12.04
C LEU A 413 47.63 91.07 -11.96
N GLU A 414 48.87 91.28 -12.42
CA GLU A 414 49.94 90.28 -12.29
C GLU A 414 50.53 90.29 -10.88
N ARG A 415 50.88 91.47 -10.36
CA ARG A 415 51.63 91.57 -9.11
C ARG A 415 50.78 91.53 -7.84
N GLN A 416 49.61 92.17 -7.82
CA GLN A 416 48.73 92.18 -6.64
C GLN A 416 47.68 91.07 -6.67
N CYS A 417 47.18 90.71 -7.85
CA CYS A 417 46.12 89.70 -7.99
C CYS A 417 46.60 88.32 -8.48
N GLY A 418 47.85 88.20 -8.94
CA GLY A 418 48.46 86.92 -9.33
C GLY A 418 47.91 86.30 -10.61
N TYR A 419 47.33 87.11 -11.51
CA TYR A 419 46.89 86.67 -12.84
C TYR A 419 48.04 86.75 -13.85
N ASN A 420 48.08 85.87 -14.85
CA ASN A 420 49.02 85.97 -15.97
C ASN A 420 48.37 86.69 -17.15
N LEU A 421 48.89 87.84 -17.58
CA LEU A 421 48.34 88.58 -18.72
C LEU A 421 49.21 88.45 -19.97
N PHE A 422 48.58 88.30 -21.13
CA PHE A 422 49.24 88.50 -22.41
C PHE A 422 48.95 89.91 -22.91
N ILE A 423 49.99 90.72 -23.13
CA ILE A 423 49.86 92.07 -23.66
C ILE A 423 50.51 92.16 -25.03
N PHE A 424 49.71 92.50 -26.04
CA PHE A 424 50.15 92.64 -27.42
C PHE A 424 51.18 93.78 -27.55
N GLY A 425 52.41 93.47 -28.00
CA GLY A 425 53.54 94.41 -28.09
C GLY A 425 54.58 94.28 -26.97
N ARG A 426 54.29 93.56 -25.88
CA ARG A 426 55.23 93.19 -24.79
C ARG A 426 55.66 91.72 -24.91
N ASP A 427 54.67 90.86 -25.15
CA ASP A 427 54.81 89.41 -25.04
C ASP A 427 54.76 88.71 -26.42
N ASP A 428 54.79 89.47 -27.51
CA ASP A 428 54.88 88.99 -28.89
C ASP A 428 56.34 88.75 -29.34
N LEU A 429 56.58 87.65 -30.06
CA LEU A 429 57.89 87.35 -30.65
C LEU A 429 58.11 88.20 -31.93
N PRO A 430 59.30 88.79 -32.14
CA PRO A 430 59.56 89.63 -33.31
C PRO A 430 59.48 88.80 -34.61
N GLY A 431 58.38 88.95 -35.35
CA GLY A 431 58.18 88.29 -36.66
C GLY A 431 56.76 87.81 -36.97
N GLU A 432 55.85 87.73 -36.00
CA GLU A 432 54.48 87.19 -36.23
C GLU A 432 53.43 88.24 -36.64
N GLY A 433 53.79 89.53 -36.69
CA GLY A 433 52.89 90.64 -37.02
C GLY A 433 52.59 90.87 -38.50
N LYS A 434 52.51 89.83 -39.34
CA LYS A 434 52.14 89.98 -40.77
C LYS A 434 51.05 89.04 -41.28
N LEU A 435 50.43 88.21 -40.43
CA LEU A 435 49.43 87.22 -40.90
C LEU A 435 48.04 87.31 -40.24
N SER A 436 47.73 88.32 -39.42
CA SER A 436 46.43 88.39 -38.74
C SER A 436 45.66 89.70 -38.86
N GLU A 437 46.20 90.73 -39.53
CA GLU A 437 45.37 91.88 -39.97
C GLU A 437 44.43 91.49 -41.13
N GLU A 438 44.69 90.39 -41.86
CA GLU A 438 43.88 89.96 -43.00
C GLU A 438 42.71 89.01 -42.67
N LYS A 439 42.56 88.55 -41.41
CA LYS A 439 41.51 87.57 -41.05
C LYS A 439 40.32 88.11 -40.26
N LEU A 440 40.29 89.41 -39.93
CA LEU A 440 39.12 90.03 -39.28
C LEU A 440 38.11 90.66 -40.26
N HIS A 441 38.33 90.54 -41.58
CA HIS A 441 37.37 90.98 -42.60
C HIS A 441 36.60 89.84 -43.30
N SER A 442 36.67 88.61 -42.82
CA SER A 442 35.96 87.47 -43.41
C SER A 442 35.71 86.34 -42.39
N SER A 443 34.73 86.51 -41.50
CA SER A 443 33.69 85.53 -41.11
C SER A 443 32.89 86.00 -39.91
#